data_AF-A0A956SCQ9-F1
#
_entry.id   AF-A0A956SCQ9-F1
#
_cell.length_a   1.000
_cell.length_b   1.000
_cell.length_c   1.000
_cell.angle_alpha   90.00
_cell.angle_beta   90.00
_cell.angle_gamma   90.00
#
_symmetry.space_group_name_H-M   'P 1'
#
loop_
_entity.id
_entity.type
_entity.pdbx_description
1 polymer ?
#
loop_
_entity_poly.entity_id
_entity_poly.type
_entity_poly.pdbx_seq_one_letter_code
_entity_poly.pdbx_strand_id
1 'polypeptide(L)' 'EKLFDAPLSTAEPTFLFTFPDAGDFPYYCRPHRTLGMTGVIHVEGATSVDDGVESESWAEVKQAHR' A
#
# COMPACT_ATOMS: atom_id res chain seq x y z
N GLU A 1 -10.82 15.31 -3.35
CA GLU A 1 -10.14 14.07 -2.92
C GLU A 1 -11.14 13.15 -2.25
N LYS A 2 -10.99 11.82 -2.37
CA LYS A 2 -11.88 10.85 -1.71
C LYS A 2 -11.41 10.64 -0.27
N LEU A 3 -12.34 10.66 0.68
CA LEU A 3 -12.05 10.35 2.09
C LEU A 3 -11.85 8.84 2.26
N PHE A 4 -10.82 8.44 3.01
CA PHE A 4 -10.64 7.06 3.47
C PHE A 4 -11.63 6.78 4.62
N ASP A 5 -12.88 6.47 4.29
CA ASP A 5 -13.95 6.11 5.25
C ASP A 5 -14.90 5.09 4.63
N ALA A 6 -15.51 4.28 5.49
CA ALA A 6 -16.50 3.27 5.12
C ALA A 6 -17.72 3.33 6.06
N PRO A 7 -18.94 3.05 5.55
CA PRO A 7 -20.10 2.81 6.41
C PRO A 7 -19.83 1.66 7.38
N LEU A 8 -20.34 1.78 8.61
CA LEU A 8 -20.32 0.68 9.57
C LEU A 8 -21.46 -0.28 9.22
N SER A 9 -21.15 -1.30 8.42
CA SER A 9 -22.12 -2.29 7.95
C SER A 9 -21.61 -3.70 8.22
N THR A 10 -22.44 -4.52 8.86
CA THR A 10 -22.18 -5.97 8.98
C THR A 10 -22.54 -6.72 7.69
N ALA A 11 -23.32 -6.10 6.80
CA ALA A 11 -23.69 -6.67 5.51
C ALA A 11 -22.59 -6.47 4.44
N GLU A 12 -21.77 -5.42 4.59
CA GLU A 12 -20.65 -5.10 3.70
C GLU A 12 -19.36 -4.97 4.54
N PRO A 13 -18.77 -6.09 4.97
CA PRO A 13 -17.64 -6.09 5.89
C PRO A 13 -16.30 -5.71 5.24
N THR A 14 -16.28 -5.53 3.91
CA THR A 14 -15.07 -5.27 3.14
C THR A 14 -15.11 -3.87 2.55
N PHE A 15 -13.98 -3.16 2.62
CA PHE A 15 -13.79 -1.83 2.05
C PHE A 15 -12.51 -1.81 1.22
N LEU A 16 -12.55 -1.15 0.05
CA LEU A 16 -11.40 -0.96 -0.83
C LEU A 16 -11.15 0.53 -1.04
N PHE A 17 -9.87 0.91 -0.96
CA PHE A 17 -9.43 2.27 -1.22
C PHE A 17 -8.03 2.25 -1.85
N THR A 18 -7.80 3.12 -2.83
CA THR A 18 -6.48 3.35 -3.43
C THR A 18 -6.00 4.74 -3.03
N PHE A 19 -4.84 4.79 -2.38
CA PHE A 19 -4.19 6.05 -2.04
C PHE A 19 -3.51 6.63 -3.29
N PRO A 20 -3.75 7.90 -3.63
CA PRO A 20 -3.20 8.49 -4.85
C PRO A 20 -1.71 8.82 -4.73
N ASP A 21 -1.25 9.13 -3.52
CA ASP A 21 0.08 9.64 -3.25
C ASP A 21 0.71 8.94 -2.03
N ALA A 22 2.04 8.99 -1.97
CA ALA A 22 2.80 8.58 -0.79
C ALA A 22 2.49 9.50 0.40
N GLY A 23 2.47 8.93 1.61
CA GLY A 23 2.22 9.68 2.84
C GLY A 23 1.70 8.82 3.99
N ASP A 24 1.50 9.47 5.13
CA ASP A 24 0.97 8.87 6.34
C ASP A 24 -0.51 9.21 6.51
N PHE A 25 -1.34 8.18 6.64
CA PHE A 25 -2.78 8.31 6.74
C PHE A 25 -3.27 7.73 8.08
N PRO A 26 -3.40 8.55 9.14
CA PRO A 26 -3.97 8.11 10.40
C PRO A 26 -5.47 7.79 10.23
N TYR A 27 -5.90 6.68 10.81
CA TYR A 27 -7.30 6.24 10.80
C TYR A 27 -7.75 5.75 12.16
N TYR A 28 -9.06 5.71 12.37
CA TYR A 28 -9.66 5.18 13.59
C TYR A 28 -11.05 4.60 13.30
N CYS A 29 -11.51 3.69 14.17
CA CYS A 29 -12.89 3.25 14.14
C CYS A 29 -13.77 4.23 14.94
N ARG A 30 -14.78 4.84 14.29
CA ARG A 30 -15.66 5.84 14.90
C ARG A 30 -16.21 5.44 16.29
N PRO A 31 -16.83 4.27 16.49
CA PRO A 31 -17.36 3.86 17.79
C PRO A 31 -16.30 3.41 18.81
N HIS A 32 -15.09 3.03 18.37
CA HIS A 32 -14.08 2.39 19.25
C HIS A 32 -12.80 3.20 19.40
N ARG A 33 -12.77 4.46 18.94
CA ARG A 33 -11.58 5.33 19.03
C ARG A 33 -11.10 5.51 20.47
N THR A 34 -12.02 5.76 21.40
CA THR A 34 -11.70 5.96 22.83
C THR A 34 -11.21 4.69 23.52
N LEU A 35 -11.47 3.53 22.92
CA LEU A 35 -10.96 2.23 23.35
C LEU A 35 -9.60 1.90 22.71
N GLY A 36 -9.03 2.82 21.92
CA GLY A 36 -7.69 2.68 21.32
C GLY A 36 -7.68 2.11 19.90
N MET A 37 -8.83 1.99 19.24
CA MET A 37 -8.87 1.49 17.86
C MET A 37 -8.46 2.58 16.86
N THR A 38 -7.15 2.82 16.80
CA THR A 38 -6.45 3.78 15.95
C THR A 38 -5.32 3.09 15.20
N GLY A 39 -4.96 3.58 14.01
CA GLY A 39 -3.80 3.11 13.27
C GLY A 39 -3.30 4.18 12.30
N VAL A 40 -2.18 3.88 11.63
CA VAL A 40 -1.61 4.71 10.56
C VAL A 40 -1.31 3.80 9.38
N ILE A 41 -1.69 4.22 8.18
CA ILE A 41 -1.26 3.59 6.93
C ILE A 41 -0.11 4.41 6.39
N HIS A 42 1.04 3.78 6.19
CA HIS A 42 2.20 4.37 5.54
C HIS A 42 2.18 3.94 4.07
N VAL A 43 1.99 4.90 3.16
CA VAL A 43 2.09 4.67 1.72
C VAL A 43 3.45 5.19 1.28
N GLU A 44 4.33 4.28 0.93
CA GLU A 44 5.64 4.63 0.40
C GLU A 44 5.55 4.72 -1.13
N GLY A 45 6.19 5.74 -1.70
CA GLY A 45 6.35 5.81 -3.15
C GLY A 45 7.24 4.68 -3.63
N ALA A 46 7.14 4.33 -4.92
CA ALA A 46 8.12 3.46 -5.53
C ALA A 46 9.48 4.18 -5.49
N THR A 47 10.34 3.79 -4.56
CA THR A 47 11.76 4.10 -4.68
C THR A 47 12.26 3.23 -5.81
N SER A 48 12.60 3.83 -6.96
CA SER A 48 13.51 3.17 -7.90
C SER A 48 14.75 2.83 -7.08
N VAL A 49 14.93 1.55 -6.77
CA VAL A 49 16.16 1.07 -6.16
C VAL A 49 17.18 1.13 -7.29
N ASP A 50 17.83 2.29 -7.42
CA ASP A 50 19.08 2.43 -8.18
C ASP A 50 20.22 1.87 -7.31
N ASP A 51 20.07 0.62 -6.84
CA ASP A 51 21.24 -0.19 -6.60
C ASP A 51 21.73 -0.45 -8.02
N GLY A 52 22.83 0.16 -8.44
CA GLY A 52 23.39 0.08 -9.81
C GLY A 52 23.79 -1.32 -10.30
N VAL A 53 23.05 -2.36 -9.93
CA VAL A 53 22.93 -3.64 -10.60
C VAL A 53 21.88 -3.47 -11.70
N GLU A 54 22.37 -3.17 -12.89
CA GLU A 54 21.62 -3.32 -14.14
C GLU A 54 20.84 -4.63 -14.12
N SER A 55 19.52 -4.57 -14.27
CA SER A 55 18.70 -5.77 -14.38
C SER A 55 19.04 -6.45 -15.71
N GLU A 56 19.95 -7.42 -15.68
CA GLU A 56 20.23 -8.21 -16.87
C GLU A 56 18.96 -8.95 -17.30
N SER A 57 18.60 -8.73 -18.55
CA SER A 57 17.49 -9.36 -19.24
C SER A 57 17.59 -10.89 -19.14
N TRP A 58 16.49 -11.55 -18.79
CA TRP A 58 16.34 -13.01 -18.83
C TRP A 58 16.57 -13.63 -20.23
N ALA A 59 16.77 -12.81 -21.27
CA ALA A 59 17.23 -13.27 -22.58
C ALA A 59 18.73 -13.62 -22.60
N GLU A 60 19.57 -12.88 -21.87
CA GLU A 60 21.04 -13.06 -21.86
C GLU A 60 21.45 -14.38 -21.17
N VAL A 61 20.71 -14.74 -20.11
CA VAL A 61 20.97 -15.91 -19.25
C VAL A 61 20.94 -17.24 -20.02
N LYS A 62 20.23 -17.33 -21.16
CA LYS A 62 20.12 -18.57 -21.95
C LYS A 62 21.29 -18.83 -22.90
N GLN A 63 22.15 -17.83 -23.16
CA GLN A 63 23.27 -17.99 -24.10
C GLN A 63 24.51 -18.65 -23.46
N ALA A 64 24.63 -18.60 -22.13
CA ALA A 64 25.83 -19.04 -21.41
C ALA A 64 25.95 -20.58 -21.18
N HIS A 65 24.96 -21.37 -21.62
CA HIS A 65 24.98 -22.84 -21.53
C HIS A 65 25.25 -23.51 -22.88
N ARG A 66 26.18 -22.98 -23.68
CA ARG A 66 26.72 -23.63 -24.87
C ARG A 66 28.22 -23.82 -24.77
#